data_AF-A0A088T341-F1
#
_entry.id   AF-A0A088T341-F1
#
_cell.length_a   1.000
_cell.length_b   1.000
_cell.length_c   1.000
_cell.angle_alpha   90.00
_cell.angle_beta   90.00
_cell.angle_gamma   90.00
#
_symmetry.space_group_name_H-M   'P 1'
#
loop_
_entity.id
_entity.type
_entity.pdbx_description
1 polymer ?
#
loop_
_entity_poly.entity_id
_entity_poly.type
_entity_poly.pdbx_seq_one_letter_code
_entity_poly.pdbx_strand_id
1 'polypeptide(L)'
;APNISRDVIKQLLPKAPPLQELIDQYDVQRDDSSDGSLEDDDYHATTETIITMPTESDFLVQMEGKPKCCFFKFSSKIQYNKVVKAQLWIYLRQVQKPTTVFVQILRLIKPMKDGTRYTGIRSLKLDMNPGTGIWQSIDVKTVLQNWLKQPESNLGIEIKAFDENGRDLAVTFPGPGEDGLNPFLEVRVTDTPKRSRRDF
;
A
#
# COMPACT_ATOMS: atom_id res chain seq x y z
N ALA A 1 -14.35 6.17 17.57
CA ALA A 1 -13.64 5.03 16.98
C ALA A 1 -14.44 4.50 15.80
N PRO A 2 -13.81 4.07 14.70
CA PRO A 2 -14.54 3.44 13.59
C PRO A 2 -15.20 2.14 14.10
N ASN A 3 -16.45 1.88 13.71
CA ASN A 3 -17.21 0.69 14.12
C ASN A 3 -16.86 -0.49 13.20
N ILE A 4 -15.74 -1.17 13.49
CA ILE A 4 -15.23 -2.29 12.69
C ILE A 4 -15.17 -3.53 13.59
N SER A 5 -15.77 -4.64 13.16
CA SER A 5 -15.77 -5.89 13.92
C SER A 5 -14.41 -6.60 13.87
N ARG A 6 -14.13 -7.46 14.85
CA ARG A 6 -12.89 -8.26 14.90
C ARG A 6 -12.69 -9.16 13.68
N ASP A 7 -13.76 -9.70 13.12
CA ASP A 7 -13.68 -10.55 11.94
C ASP A 7 -13.30 -9.76 10.70
N VAL A 8 -13.83 -8.54 10.57
CA VAL A 8 -13.43 -7.60 9.50
C VAL A 8 -11.97 -7.19 9.65
N ILE A 9 -11.48 -6.98 10.88
CA ILE A 9 -10.05 -6.70 11.11
C ILE A 9 -9.17 -7.86 10.65
N LYS A 10 -9.53 -9.11 10.98
CA LYS A 10 -8.74 -10.29 10.57
C LYS A 10 -8.64 -10.47 9.06
N GLN A 11 -9.68 -10.08 8.32
CA GLN A 11 -9.69 -10.15 6.86
C GLN A 11 -8.91 -8.98 6.22
N LEU A 12 -9.04 -7.78 6.79
CA LEU A 12 -8.48 -6.56 6.21
C LEU A 12 -7.04 -6.29 6.61
N LEU A 13 -6.57 -6.79 7.75
CA LEU A 13 -5.23 -6.49 8.25
C LEU A 13 -4.18 -7.26 7.42
N PRO A 14 -3.26 -6.56 6.71
CA PRO A 14 -2.20 -7.24 5.98
C PRO A 14 -1.30 -8.07 6.90
N LYS A 15 -1.03 -9.31 6.50
CA LYS A 15 -0.08 -10.19 7.19
C LYS A 15 1.32 -10.00 6.63
N ALA A 16 1.83 -8.77 6.71
CA ALA A 16 3.05 -8.35 6.04
C ALA A 16 4.10 -7.84 7.04
N PRO A 17 5.40 -7.91 6.70
CA PRO A 17 6.50 -7.46 7.55
C PRO A 17 6.31 -6.08 8.20
N PRO A 18 5.91 -5.00 7.48
CA PRO A 18 5.82 -3.67 8.09
C PRO A 18 4.75 -3.57 9.18
N LEU A 19 3.73 -4.44 9.16
CA LEU A 19 2.73 -4.46 10.23
C LEU A 19 3.24 -5.16 11.48
N GLN A 20 4.04 -6.21 11.31
CA GLN A 20 4.69 -6.88 12.44
C GLN A 20 5.69 -5.92 13.10
N GLU A 21 6.51 -5.21 12.32
CA GLU A 21 7.44 -4.20 12.84
C GLU A 21 6.73 -3.12 13.67
N LEU A 22 5.57 -2.64 13.20
CA LEU A 22 4.78 -1.66 13.95
C LEU A 22 4.26 -2.26 15.26
N ILE A 23 3.73 -3.49 15.25
CA ILE A 23 3.25 -4.15 16.47
C ILE A 23 4.39 -4.31 17.48
N ASP A 24 5.55 -4.79 17.02
CA ASP A 24 6.71 -5.05 17.87
C ASP A 24 7.27 -3.74 18.46
N GLN A 25 7.32 -2.65 17.68
CA GLN A 25 7.80 -1.34 18.15
C GLN A 25 7.00 -0.81 19.34
N TYR A 26 5.67 -0.94 19.30
CA TYR A 26 4.79 -0.41 20.34
C TYR A 26 4.58 -1.36 21.53
N ASP A 27 4.88 -2.65 21.38
CA ASP A 27 4.87 -3.59 22.52
C ASP A 27 6.05 -3.30 23.47
N VAL A 28 7.22 -2.98 22.91
CA VAL A 28 8.45 -2.65 23.68
C VAL A 28 8.34 -1.30 24.40
N GLN A 29 7.68 -0.31 23.80
CA GLN A 29 7.47 1.01 24.43
C GLN A 29 6.49 0.99 25.62
N ARG A 30 5.78 -0.12 25.85
CA ARG A 30 4.80 -0.24 26.93
C ARG A 30 5.44 -0.41 28.31
N ASP A 31 6.70 -0.84 28.36
CA ASP A 31 7.46 -1.07 29.59
C ASP A 31 8.37 0.10 29.99
N ASP A 32 8.48 1.15 29.16
CA ASP A 32 9.34 2.30 29.42
C ASP A 32 8.50 3.51 29.87
N SER A 33 8.34 3.65 31.19
CA SER A 33 7.69 4.79 31.80
C SER A 33 8.57 6.04 31.71
N SER A 34 8.51 6.73 30.56
CA SER A 34 9.16 8.01 30.32
C SER A 34 8.38 9.15 31.01
N ASP A 35 8.83 9.53 32.20
CA ASP A 35 8.49 10.80 32.86
C ASP A 35 9.23 11.97 32.13
N GLY A 36 8.50 12.88 31.49
CA GLY A 36 9.12 13.96 30.71
C GLY A 36 8.17 14.99 30.08
N SER A 37 7.99 16.12 30.79
CA SER A 37 7.59 17.47 30.34
C SER A 37 6.33 17.65 29.47
N LEU A 38 5.25 18.07 30.12
CA LEU A 38 3.96 18.45 29.53
C LEU A 38 3.89 19.96 29.22
N GLU A 39 4.51 20.47 28.15
CA GLU A 39 4.13 21.78 27.57
C GLU A 39 4.39 21.84 26.05
N ASP A 40 3.72 20.99 25.29
CA ASP A 40 3.32 21.31 23.92
C ASP A 40 1.81 21.02 23.82
N ASP A 41 1.10 21.72 22.93
CA ASP A 41 -0.37 21.62 22.74
C ASP A 41 -0.73 20.28 22.07
N ASP A 42 -0.39 19.17 22.74
CA ASP A 42 -0.31 17.77 22.32
C ASP A 42 -1.65 17.04 22.42
N TYR A 43 -2.77 17.74 22.27
CA TYR A 43 -4.07 17.07 22.31
C TYR A 43 -4.32 16.18 21.07
N HIS A 44 -3.56 16.38 19.98
CA HIS A 44 -3.72 15.65 18.74
C HIS A 44 -2.58 14.67 18.48
N ALA A 45 -2.92 13.42 18.17
CA ALA A 45 -1.95 12.41 17.80
C ALA A 45 -1.20 12.76 16.50
N THR A 46 0.11 12.59 16.52
CA THR A 46 1.02 12.73 15.37
C THR A 46 0.94 11.48 14.49
N THR A 47 0.66 11.63 13.19
CA THR A 47 0.62 10.47 12.28
C THR A 47 2.00 10.19 11.69
N GLU A 48 2.55 8.99 11.94
CA GLU A 48 3.85 8.58 11.40
C GLU A 48 3.75 7.68 10.17
N THR A 49 2.93 6.63 10.25
CA THR A 49 2.77 5.61 9.20
C THR A 49 1.31 5.37 8.88
N ILE A 50 1.00 5.29 7.59
CA ILE A 50 -0.34 5.08 7.05
C ILE A 50 -0.30 3.82 6.18
N ILE A 51 -1.22 2.89 6.45
CA ILE A 51 -1.43 1.70 5.63
C ILE A 51 -2.73 1.86 4.87
N THR A 52 -2.66 1.83 3.54
CA THR A 52 -3.82 2.03 2.66
C THR A 52 -4.09 0.76 1.87
N MET A 53 -5.28 0.19 2.07
CA MET A 53 -5.77 -0.95 1.30
C MET A 53 -6.37 -0.52 -0.04
N PRO A 54 -6.38 -1.39 -1.06
CA PRO A 54 -7.06 -1.14 -2.32
C PRO A 54 -8.56 -0.94 -2.06
N THR A 55 -9.16 0.01 -2.76
CA THR A 55 -10.59 0.27 -2.77
C THR A 55 -11.16 -0.17 -4.11
N GLU A 56 -12.43 -0.55 -4.13
CA GLU A 56 -13.18 -0.71 -5.37
C GLU A 56 -13.25 0.64 -6.12
N SER A 57 -13.16 0.63 -7.45
CA SER A 57 -13.33 1.83 -8.25
C SER A 57 -14.21 1.56 -9.46
N ASP A 58 -15.16 2.48 -9.69
CA ASP A 58 -16.07 2.40 -10.84
C ASP A 58 -15.32 2.47 -12.17
N PHE A 59 -14.17 3.15 -12.20
CA PHE A 59 -13.32 3.25 -13.39
C PHE A 59 -12.74 1.89 -13.81
N LEU A 60 -12.36 1.06 -12.83
CA LEU A 60 -11.84 -0.29 -13.09
C LEU A 60 -12.94 -1.25 -13.55
N VAL A 61 -14.19 -1.01 -13.17
CA VAL A 61 -15.37 -1.79 -13.61
C VAL A 61 -15.73 -1.47 -15.06
N GLN A 62 -15.58 -0.21 -15.49
CA GLN A 62 -15.92 0.24 -16.85
C GLN A 62 -14.97 -0.27 -17.94
N MET A 63 -13.73 -0.64 -17.61
CA MET A 63 -12.72 -0.94 -18.63
C MET A 63 -12.81 -2.36 -19.22
N GLU A 64 -13.30 -3.35 -18.47
CA GLU A 64 -13.29 -4.77 -18.91
C GLU A 64 -14.31 -5.70 -18.20
N GLY A 65 -15.28 -5.16 -17.45
CA GLY A 65 -16.33 -5.97 -16.80
C GLY A 65 -15.90 -6.74 -15.55
N LYS A 66 -14.60 -6.75 -15.21
CA LYS A 66 -14.08 -7.15 -13.90
C LYS A 66 -13.15 -6.05 -13.39
N PRO A 67 -13.31 -5.57 -12.14
CA PRO A 67 -12.38 -4.60 -11.58
C PRO A 67 -10.98 -5.21 -11.58
N LYS A 68 -9.98 -4.50 -12.10
CA LYS A 68 -8.57 -4.87 -11.95
C LYS A 68 -8.02 -4.17 -10.72
N CYS A 69 -7.58 -4.89 -9.69
CA CYS A 69 -6.81 -4.27 -8.61
C CYS A 69 -5.60 -3.54 -9.22
N CYS A 70 -5.17 -2.39 -8.70
CA CYS A 70 -5.46 -1.81 -7.38
C CYS A 70 -5.64 -0.29 -7.48
N PHE A 71 -6.83 0.19 -7.09
CA PHE A 71 -7.07 1.62 -6.88
C PHE A 71 -6.88 1.96 -5.41
N PHE A 72 -6.16 3.03 -5.11
CA PHE A 72 -5.91 3.47 -3.73
C PHE A 72 -6.49 4.86 -3.53
N LYS A 73 -7.37 5.02 -2.53
CA LYS A 73 -7.94 6.32 -2.17
C LYS A 73 -7.15 6.90 -1.00
N PHE A 74 -6.62 8.11 -1.18
CA PHE A 74 -5.85 8.81 -0.14
C PHE A 74 -6.67 9.92 0.51
N SER A 75 -6.40 10.18 1.78
CA SER A 75 -6.96 11.34 2.49
C SER A 75 -6.32 12.63 1.99
N SER A 76 -7.12 13.66 1.78
CA SER A 76 -6.65 15.02 1.46
C SER A 76 -5.81 15.67 2.57
N LYS A 77 -5.77 15.06 3.77
CA LYS A 77 -4.93 15.52 4.87
C LYS A 77 -3.44 15.23 4.66
N ILE A 78 -3.10 14.26 3.80
CA ILE A 78 -1.71 13.89 3.54
C ILE A 78 -1.12 14.89 2.53
N GLN A 79 -0.15 15.69 2.97
CA GLN A 79 0.55 16.60 2.07
C GLN A 79 1.65 15.87 1.31
N TYR A 80 1.73 16.07 -0.01
CA TYR A 80 2.70 15.37 -0.86
C TYR A 80 4.17 15.60 -0.43
N ASN A 81 4.51 16.79 0.04
CA ASN A 81 5.87 17.17 0.45
C ASN A 81 6.26 16.59 1.81
N LYS A 82 5.30 16.06 2.56
CA LYS A 82 5.51 15.39 3.84
C LYS A 82 5.73 13.88 3.72
N VAL A 83 5.55 13.32 2.52
CA VAL A 83 5.81 11.89 2.28
C VAL A 83 7.31 11.62 2.29
N VAL A 84 7.77 10.85 3.27
CA VAL A 84 9.18 10.46 3.42
C VAL A 84 9.45 9.15 2.69
N LYS A 85 8.55 8.17 2.82
CA LYS A 85 8.64 6.83 2.21
C LYS A 85 7.27 6.42 1.69
N ALA A 86 7.22 5.76 0.54
CA ALA A 86 6.03 5.04 0.11
C ALA A 86 6.41 3.73 -0.56
N GLN A 87 5.88 2.62 -0.08
CA GLN A 87 6.12 1.28 -0.62
C GLN A 87 4.81 0.61 -0.96
N LEU A 88 4.72 0.08 -2.17
CA LEU A 88 3.70 -0.89 -2.55
C LEU A 88 4.19 -2.27 -2.15
N TRP A 89 3.43 -2.92 -1.28
CA TRP A 89 3.67 -4.29 -0.86
C TRP A 89 2.77 -5.23 -1.66
N ILE A 90 3.36 -6.25 -2.25
CA ILE A 90 2.65 -7.31 -3.00
C ILE A 90 3.05 -8.67 -2.45
N TYR A 91 2.11 -9.61 -2.41
CA TYR A 91 2.40 -11.00 -2.08
C TYR A 91 2.44 -11.85 -3.35
N LEU A 92 3.51 -12.63 -3.49
CA LEU A 92 3.68 -13.60 -4.56
C LEU A 92 3.40 -15.00 -3.99
N ARG A 93 2.47 -15.72 -4.64
CA ARG A 93 2.12 -17.10 -4.29
C ARG A 93 3.34 -18.02 -4.37
N GLN A 94 3.31 -19.07 -3.56
CA GLN A 94 4.32 -20.12 -3.61
C GLN A 94 4.42 -20.79 -4.99
N VAL A 95 5.63 -21.21 -5.34
CA VAL A 95 5.91 -21.98 -6.55
C VAL A 95 6.18 -23.44 -6.19
N GLN A 96 5.85 -24.35 -7.11
CA GLN A 96 6.05 -25.81 -6.89
C GLN A 96 7.44 -26.26 -7.35
N LYS A 97 8.05 -25.51 -8.28
CA LYS A 97 9.38 -25.74 -8.83
C LYS A 97 10.12 -24.40 -8.86
N PRO A 98 11.46 -24.40 -8.77
CA PRO A 98 12.24 -23.18 -8.98
C PRO A 98 11.88 -22.55 -10.32
N THR A 99 11.60 -21.25 -10.33
CA THR A 99 11.22 -20.52 -11.55
C THR A 99 11.56 -19.04 -11.44
N THR A 100 11.83 -18.42 -12.58
CA THR A 100 11.94 -16.97 -12.68
C THR A 100 10.55 -16.33 -12.73
N VAL A 101 10.34 -15.29 -11.92
CA VAL A 101 9.13 -14.47 -11.92
C VAL A 101 9.45 -13.07 -12.43
N PHE A 102 8.71 -12.64 -13.45
CA PHE A 102 8.79 -11.30 -14.01
C PHE A 102 7.66 -10.44 -13.44
N VAL A 103 8.03 -9.54 -12.54
CA VAL A 103 7.10 -8.60 -11.91
C VAL A 103 7.11 -7.28 -12.69
N GLN A 104 5.93 -6.79 -13.04
CA GLN A 104 5.73 -5.48 -13.63
C GLN A 104 4.66 -4.71 -12.85
N ILE A 105 5.04 -3.51 -12.42
CA ILE A 105 4.16 -2.56 -11.75
C ILE A 105 3.90 -1.43 -12.74
N LEU A 106 2.64 -1.24 -13.10
CA LEU A 106 2.21 -0.31 -14.13
C LEU A 106 1.23 0.70 -13.52
N ARG A 107 1.41 1.98 -13.83
CA ARG A 107 0.43 3.02 -13.53
C ARG A 107 -0.63 3.04 -14.62
N LEU A 108 -1.90 3.08 -14.23
CA LEU A 108 -3.01 3.32 -15.15
C LEU A 108 -3.07 4.81 -15.54
N ILE A 109 -3.25 5.08 -16.83
CA ILE A 109 -3.42 6.44 -17.36
C ILE A 109 -4.67 6.53 -18.24
N LYS A 110 -5.18 7.75 -18.42
CA LYS A 110 -6.27 7.99 -19.39
C LYS A 110 -5.77 7.56 -20.77
N PRO A 111 -6.61 6.89 -21.58
CA PRO A 111 -6.22 6.45 -22.91
C PRO A 111 -5.66 7.60 -23.73
N MET A 112 -4.43 7.44 -24.21
CA MET A 112 -3.78 8.38 -25.11
C MET A 112 -4.27 8.13 -26.56
N LYS A 113 -4.00 9.08 -27.48
CA LYS A 113 -4.45 9.01 -28.89
C LYS A 113 -3.89 7.79 -29.63
N ASP A 114 -2.75 7.29 -29.21
CA ASP A 114 -2.06 6.09 -29.72
C ASP A 114 -2.60 4.77 -29.11
N GLY A 115 -3.56 4.86 -28.19
CA GLY A 115 -4.11 3.71 -27.49
C GLY A 115 -3.34 3.29 -26.24
N THR A 116 -2.26 3.98 -25.87
CA THR A 116 -1.51 3.70 -24.63
C THR A 116 -2.39 3.98 -23.41
N ARG A 117 -2.46 3.02 -22.48
CA ARG A 117 -3.30 3.08 -21.27
C ARG A 117 -2.53 2.87 -19.96
N TYR A 118 -1.23 2.61 -20.07
CA TYR A 118 -0.37 2.25 -18.94
C TYR A 118 0.99 2.92 -19.07
N THR A 119 1.62 3.26 -17.95
CA THR A 119 3.03 3.65 -17.89
C THR A 119 3.79 2.80 -16.87
N GLY A 120 5.03 2.42 -17.18
CA GLY A 120 5.84 1.60 -16.27
C GLY A 120 6.24 2.35 -15.01
N ILE A 121 6.04 1.74 -13.84
CA ILE A 121 6.60 2.20 -12.56
C ILE A 121 7.91 1.44 -12.27
N ARG A 122 7.84 0.10 -12.29
CA ARG A 122 8.99 -0.76 -12.00
C ARG A 122 8.83 -2.12 -12.68
N SER A 123 9.96 -2.69 -13.08
CA SER A 123 10.07 -4.09 -13.48
C SER A 123 11.11 -4.79 -12.62
N LEU A 124 10.83 -6.00 -12.17
CA LEU A 124 11.73 -6.83 -11.38
C LEU A 124 11.78 -8.23 -11.99
N LYS A 125 12.94 -8.87 -11.87
CA LYS A 125 13.14 -10.28 -12.16
C LYS A 125 13.55 -10.94 -10.84
N LEU A 126 12.80 -11.94 -10.41
CA LEU A 126 13.00 -12.61 -9.12
C LEU A 126 13.11 -14.11 -9.37
N ASP A 127 14.10 -14.76 -8.77
CA ASP A 127 14.20 -16.22 -8.79
C ASP A 127 13.49 -16.76 -7.54
N MET A 128 12.42 -17.53 -7.74
CA MET A 128 11.64 -18.11 -6.65
C MET A 128 11.91 -19.61 -6.54
N ASN A 129 12.16 -20.07 -5.32
CA ASN A 129 12.29 -21.49 -4.98
C ASN A 129 10.97 -22.03 -4.38
N PRO A 130 10.75 -23.36 -4.40
CA PRO A 130 9.62 -23.97 -3.72
C PRO A 130 9.63 -23.67 -2.22
N GLY A 131 8.45 -23.47 -1.63
CA GLY A 131 8.32 -23.11 -0.22
C GLY A 131 7.15 -22.18 0.01
N THR A 132 7.26 -21.29 0.99
CA THR A 132 6.23 -20.27 1.25
C THR A 132 6.24 -19.18 0.18
N GLY A 133 5.10 -18.52 -0.01
CA GLY A 133 5.07 -17.29 -0.79
C GLY A 133 5.89 -16.18 -0.13
N ILE A 134 6.12 -15.09 -0.86
CA ILE A 134 6.99 -14.00 -0.42
C ILE A 134 6.30 -12.65 -0.54
N TRP A 135 6.59 -11.76 0.40
CA TRP A 135 6.26 -10.35 0.28
C TRP A 135 7.37 -9.62 -0.48
N GLN A 136 6.98 -8.81 -1.45
CA GLN A 136 7.88 -7.93 -2.19
C GLN A 136 7.43 -6.48 -2.02
N SER A 137 8.36 -5.60 -1.65
CA SER A 137 8.12 -4.15 -1.61
C SER A 137 8.65 -3.47 -2.87
N ILE A 138 7.94 -2.45 -3.34
CA ILE A 138 8.29 -1.63 -4.50
C ILE A 138 8.16 -0.16 -4.11
N ASP A 139 9.20 0.63 -4.36
CA ASP A 139 9.15 2.08 -4.15
C ASP A 139 8.21 2.75 -5.15
N VAL A 140 7.21 3.45 -4.61
CA VAL A 140 6.20 4.19 -5.36
C VAL A 140 6.07 5.63 -4.86
N LYS A 141 7.08 6.15 -4.12
CA LYS A 141 7.05 7.49 -3.53
C LYS A 141 6.72 8.58 -4.54
N THR A 142 7.40 8.60 -5.69
CA THR A 142 7.19 9.63 -6.72
C THR A 142 5.80 9.56 -7.34
N VAL A 143 5.29 8.35 -7.57
CA VAL A 143 3.92 8.11 -8.07
C VAL A 143 2.91 8.64 -7.06
N LEU A 144 3.06 8.29 -5.79
CA LEU A 144 2.17 8.73 -4.73
C LEU A 144 2.19 10.25 -4.56
N GLN A 145 3.37 10.88 -4.55
CA GLN A 145 3.48 12.33 -4.44
C GLN A 145 2.79 13.05 -5.60
N ASN A 146 2.88 12.52 -6.81
CA ASN A 146 2.16 13.07 -7.96
C ASN A 146 0.64 12.92 -7.82
N TRP A 147 0.16 11.78 -7.30
CA TRP A 147 -1.26 11.60 -7.01
C TRP A 147 -1.78 12.49 -5.88
N LEU A 148 -0.97 12.76 -4.86
CA LEU A 148 -1.34 13.71 -3.81
C LEU A 148 -1.38 15.16 -4.31
N LYS A 149 -0.54 15.51 -5.31
CA LYS A 149 -0.61 16.82 -6.00
C LYS A 149 -1.80 16.93 -6.95
N GLN A 150 -2.11 15.85 -7.66
CA GLN A 150 -3.16 15.78 -8.69
C GLN A 150 -3.98 14.48 -8.51
N PRO A 151 -4.94 14.46 -7.57
CA PRO A 151 -5.73 13.26 -7.24
C PRO A 151 -6.49 12.68 -8.42
N GLU A 152 -6.93 13.51 -9.36
CA GLU A 152 -7.63 13.13 -10.60
C GLU A 152 -6.76 12.34 -11.59
N SER A 153 -5.43 12.36 -11.38
CA SER A 153 -4.48 11.59 -12.18
C SER A 153 -4.25 10.17 -11.64
N ASN A 154 -4.84 9.84 -10.49
CA ASN A 154 -4.84 8.50 -9.93
C ASN A 154 -5.93 7.66 -10.59
N LEU A 155 -5.52 6.65 -11.35
CA LEU A 155 -6.42 5.67 -11.93
C LEU A 155 -6.15 4.25 -11.42
N GLY A 156 -5.22 4.11 -10.47
CA GLY A 156 -4.77 2.83 -9.92
C GLY A 156 -3.46 2.32 -10.51
N ILE A 157 -3.06 1.15 -10.00
CA ILE A 157 -1.85 0.42 -10.35
C ILE A 157 -2.26 -0.96 -10.87
N GLU A 158 -1.74 -1.37 -12.02
CA GLU A 158 -1.83 -2.77 -12.45
C GLU A 158 -0.57 -3.52 -12.00
N ILE A 159 -0.76 -4.69 -11.39
CA ILE A 159 0.29 -5.56 -10.89
C ILE A 159 0.27 -6.83 -11.72
N LYS A 160 1.42 -7.19 -12.30
CA LYS A 160 1.62 -8.43 -13.06
C LYS A 160 2.82 -9.16 -12.48
N ALA A 161 2.70 -10.45 -12.19
CA ALA A 161 3.83 -11.25 -11.72
C ALA A 161 3.79 -12.65 -12.35
N PHE A 162 4.34 -12.78 -13.56
CA PHE A 162 4.25 -14.03 -14.31
C PHE A 162 5.48 -14.91 -14.11
N ASP A 163 5.27 -16.19 -13.84
CA ASP A 163 6.32 -17.21 -13.91
C ASP A 163 6.65 -17.61 -15.35
N GLU A 164 7.67 -18.46 -15.55
CA GLU A 164 8.07 -18.97 -16.87
C GLU A 164 6.96 -19.76 -17.60
N ASN A 165 5.95 -20.23 -16.87
CA ASN A 165 4.79 -20.93 -17.43
C ASN A 165 3.63 -19.97 -17.75
N GLY A 166 3.81 -18.66 -17.55
CA GLY A 166 2.78 -17.64 -17.78
C GLY A 166 1.70 -17.61 -16.70
N ARG A 167 1.92 -18.21 -15.53
CA ARG A 167 0.97 -18.14 -14.41
C ARG A 167 1.21 -16.87 -13.61
N ASP A 168 0.14 -16.14 -13.33
CA ASP A 168 0.21 -14.95 -12.47
C ASP A 168 0.25 -15.36 -11.00
N LEU A 169 1.35 -15.01 -10.33
CA LEU A 169 1.61 -15.31 -8.93
C LEU A 169 1.19 -14.18 -8.00
N ALA A 170 0.88 -12.98 -8.50
CA ALA A 170 0.46 -11.87 -7.66
C ALA A 170 -0.91 -12.15 -7.03
N VAL A 171 -1.01 -12.00 -5.71
CA VAL A 171 -2.31 -11.96 -5.03
C VAL A 171 -2.89 -10.56 -5.20
N THR A 172 -3.71 -10.37 -6.21
CA THR A 172 -4.49 -9.12 -6.43
C THR A 172 -5.91 -9.25 -5.89
N PHE A 173 -6.52 -10.42 -6.09
CA PHE A 173 -7.78 -10.84 -5.50
C PHE A 173 -7.52 -12.11 -4.68
N PRO A 174 -7.67 -12.06 -3.34
CA PRO A 174 -7.39 -13.21 -2.48
C PRO A 174 -8.42 -14.30 -2.70
N GLY A 175 -7.95 -15.53 -2.91
CA GLY A 175 -8.78 -16.73 -2.87
C GLY A 175 -8.99 -17.25 -1.44
N PRO A 176 -9.67 -18.41 -1.28
CA PRO A 176 -9.83 -19.05 0.01
C PRO A 176 -8.46 -19.32 0.67
N GLY A 177 -8.28 -18.86 1.91
CA GLY A 177 -7.02 -19.01 2.66
C GLY A 177 -5.95 -17.94 2.37
N GLU A 178 -6.25 -16.95 1.52
CA GLU A 178 -5.35 -15.83 1.21
C GLU A 178 -5.72 -14.53 1.95
N ASP A 179 -6.47 -14.63 3.04
CA ASP A 179 -6.90 -13.49 3.85
C ASP A 179 -5.71 -12.69 4.38
N GLY A 180 -5.72 -11.37 4.15
CA GLY A 180 -4.65 -10.45 4.54
C GLY A 180 -3.42 -10.47 3.62
N LEU A 181 -3.50 -11.09 2.43
CA LEU A 181 -2.42 -11.11 1.43
C LEU A 181 -2.64 -10.11 0.28
N ASN A 182 -3.68 -9.28 0.38
CA ASN A 182 -3.95 -8.23 -0.60
C ASN A 182 -2.78 -7.22 -0.69
N PRO A 183 -2.56 -6.61 -1.86
CA PRO A 183 -1.57 -5.56 -2.00
C PRO A 183 -1.95 -4.37 -1.13
N PHE A 184 -0.98 -3.62 -0.59
CA PHE A 184 -1.26 -2.40 0.17
C PHE A 184 -0.12 -1.38 0.05
N LEU A 185 -0.41 -0.13 0.40
CA LEU A 185 0.59 0.93 0.46
C LEU A 185 0.99 1.23 1.90
N GLU A 186 2.28 1.12 2.20
CA GLU A 186 2.91 1.67 3.41
C GLU A 186 3.41 3.08 3.09
N VAL A 187 2.91 4.10 3.77
CA VAL A 187 3.30 5.50 3.58
C VAL A 187 3.80 6.05 4.91
N ARG A 188 5.06 6.48 4.96
CA ARG A 188 5.60 7.21 6.11
C ARG A 188 5.60 8.71 5.83
N VAL A 189 5.09 9.48 6.78
CA VAL A 189 4.94 10.94 6.68
C VAL A 189 5.63 11.64 7.83
N THR A 190 6.11 12.86 7.58
CA THR A 190 6.52 13.78 8.64
C THR A 190 5.35 14.70 8.97
N ASP A 191 4.63 14.39 10.03
CA ASP A 191 3.63 15.31 10.55
C ASP A 191 4.34 16.45 11.30
N THR A 192 3.94 17.68 11.04
CA THR A 192 4.42 18.85 11.79
C THR A 192 3.22 19.43 12.51
N PRO A 193 3.21 19.44 13.85
CA PRO A 193 2.05 19.92 14.61
C PRO A 193 1.71 21.34 14.17
N LYS A 194 0.48 21.52 13.69
CA LYS A 194 -0.03 22.85 13.35
C LYS A 194 -0.34 23.56 14.65
N ARG A 195 0.53 24.47 15.09
CA ARG A 195 0.23 25.39 16.20
C ARG A 195 -1.04 26.16 15.87
N SER A 196 -2.10 25.91 16.62
CA SER A 196 -3.26 26.79 16.62
C SER A 196 -2.89 28.05 17.40
N ARG A 197 -2.95 29.22 16.77
CA ARG A 197 -2.76 30.47 17.50
C ARG A 197 -4.04 30.71 18.28
N ARG A 198 -3.98 30.68 19.62
CA ARG A 198 -5.10 31.11 20.47
C ARG A 198 -5.29 32.60 20.24
N ASP A 199 -6.43 33.00 19.69
CA ASP A 199 -6.85 34.39 19.67
C ASP A 199 -7.26 34.76 21.11
N PHE A 200 -6.58 35.75 21.68
CA PHE A 200 -6.86 36.33 23.00
C PHE A 200 -7.82 37.51 22.88
#